data_AF-A0A356CL95-F1
#
_entry.id   AF-A0A356CL95-F1
#
_cell.length_a   1.000
_cell.length_b   1.000
_cell.length_c   1.000
_cell.angle_alpha   90.00
_cell.angle_beta   90.00
_cell.angle_gamma   90.00
#
_symmetry.space_group_name_H-M   'P 1'
#
loop_
_entity.id
_entity.type
_entity.pdbx_description
1 polymer ?
#
loop_
_entity_poly.entity_id
_entity_poly.type
_entity_poly.pdbx_seq_one_letter_code
_entity_poly.pdbx_strand_id
1 'polypeptide(L)' 'MNDSTRPVSKDTHNDNTSSCSNAACCPPSQQPISRLAPKIGRNDTCPCGTGRKFKKCCGQHR' A
#
# COMPACT_ATOMS: atom_id res chain seq x y z
N MET A 1 5.15 -35.15 24.24
CA MET A 1 5.39 -35.37 22.80
C MET A 1 4.18 -34.90 22.02
N ASN A 2 4.20 -33.66 21.56
CA ASN A 2 3.30 -33.11 20.53
C ASN A 2 3.84 -31.73 20.08
N ASP A 3 4.96 -31.76 19.38
CA ASP A 3 5.50 -30.57 18.72
C ASP A 3 4.78 -30.39 17.38
N SER A 4 3.71 -29.59 17.37
CA SER A 4 3.02 -29.18 16.14
C SER A 4 3.77 -27.99 15.52
N THR A 5 4.95 -28.24 14.98
CA THR A 5 5.66 -27.28 14.13
C THR A 5 4.89 -27.12 12.82
N ARG A 6 4.15 -26.02 12.67
CA ARG A 6 3.68 -25.53 11.37
C ARG A 6 4.91 -25.05 10.57
N PRO A 7 5.17 -25.55 9.35
CA PRO A 7 6.23 -24.99 8.53
C PRO A 7 5.79 -23.62 8.01
N VAL A 8 6.48 -22.57 8.46
CA VAL A 8 6.46 -21.24 7.83
C VAL A 8 7.33 -21.33 6.59
N SER A 9 6.71 -21.63 5.44
CA SER A 9 7.38 -21.52 4.15
C SER A 9 7.56 -20.04 3.81
N LYS A 10 8.78 -19.54 4.08
CA LYS A 10 9.40 -18.45 3.32
C LYS A 10 9.44 -18.88 1.86
N ASP A 11 9.08 -17.99 0.94
CA ASP A 11 9.94 -17.57 -0.17
C ASP A 11 9.24 -16.51 -1.04
N THR A 12 9.85 -15.32 -1.03
CA THR A 12 10.09 -14.38 -2.13
C THR A 12 8.99 -14.11 -3.17
N HIS A 13 8.52 -12.86 -3.17
CA HIS A 13 7.71 -12.24 -4.22
C HIS A 13 8.30 -12.39 -5.62
N ASN A 14 7.51 -12.91 -6.57
CA ASN A 14 7.16 -12.31 -7.86
C ASN A 14 6.73 -13.39 -8.86
N ASP A 15 5.43 -13.67 -8.96
CA ASP A 15 4.83 -14.15 -10.20
C ASP A 15 3.40 -13.63 -10.30
N ASN A 16 3.18 -12.86 -11.36
CA ASN A 16 1.98 -12.13 -11.70
C ASN A 16 0.91 -13.10 -12.25
N THR A 17 0.34 -13.94 -11.38
CA THR A 17 -0.73 -14.88 -11.73
C THR A 17 -1.92 -14.76 -10.78
N SER A 18 -2.49 -13.55 -10.71
CA SER A 18 -3.89 -13.40 -10.31
C SER A 18 -4.77 -13.67 -11.52
N SER A 19 -4.91 -14.94 -11.90
CA SER A 19 -5.73 -15.34 -13.06
C SER A 19 -7.18 -15.51 -12.63
N CYS A 20 -7.85 -14.39 -12.37
CA CYS A 20 -9.31 -14.36 -12.32
C CYS A 20 -9.82 -14.37 -13.76
N SER A 21 -10.11 -15.56 -14.31
CA SER A 21 -10.56 -15.74 -15.70
C SER A 21 -11.94 -15.14 -16.02
N ASN A 22 -12.68 -14.69 -15.01
CA ASN A 22 -13.98 -14.06 -15.18
C ASN A 22 -13.84 -12.54 -15.25
N ALA A 23 -14.00 -11.98 -16.45
CA ALA A 23 -14.05 -10.53 -16.69
C ALA A 23 -15.13 -9.81 -15.86
N ALA A 24 -16.12 -10.54 -15.34
CA ALA A 24 -17.13 -10.02 -14.42
C ALA A 24 -16.57 -9.60 -13.04
N CYS A 25 -15.39 -10.08 -12.64
CA CYS A 25 -14.74 -9.71 -11.38
C CYS A 25 -13.75 -8.54 -11.52
N CYS A 26 -13.46 -8.08 -12.74
CA CYS A 26 -12.52 -6.99 -12.96
C CYS A 26 -13.27 -5.68 -13.24
N PRO A 27 -13.17 -4.65 -12.38
CA PRO A 27 -13.80 -3.37 -12.64
C PRO A 27 -13.26 -2.77 -13.96
N PRO A 28 -14.10 -2.08 -14.76
CA PRO A 28 -13.66 -1.49 -16.01
C PRO A 28 -12.47 -0.56 -15.77
N SER A 29 -11.44 -0.65 -16.62
CA SER A 29 -10.22 0.14 -16.52
C SER A 29 -10.54 1.64 -16.46
N GLN A 30 -10.53 2.20 -15.25
CA GLN A 30 -10.74 3.64 -15.06
C GLN A 30 -9.49 4.40 -15.49
N GLN A 31 -9.69 5.54 -16.12
CA GLN A 31 -8.59 6.43 -16.48
C GLN A 31 -7.89 6.93 -15.20
N PRO A 32 -6.55 7.00 -15.17
CA PRO A 32 -5.82 7.40 -13.98
C PRO A 32 -6.14 8.86 -13.62
N ILE A 33 -6.66 9.08 -12.41
CA ILE A 33 -6.87 10.43 -11.87
C ILE A 33 -5.52 11.02 -11.47
N SER A 34 -5.07 12.01 -12.22
CA SER A 34 -3.89 12.81 -11.86
C SER A 34 -4.21 13.70 -10.67
N ARG A 35 -3.42 13.58 -9.60
CA ARG A 35 -3.55 14.48 -8.45
C ARG A 35 -3.07 15.88 -8.82
N LEU A 36 -3.88 16.88 -8.50
CA LEU A 36 -3.50 18.30 -8.60
C LEU A 36 -2.42 18.68 -7.57
N ALA A 37 -2.44 18.03 -6.40
CA ALA A 37 -1.50 18.28 -5.33
C ALA A 37 -0.25 17.40 -5.43
N PRO A 38 0.93 17.92 -5.05
CA PRO A 38 2.16 17.14 -5.02
C PRO A 38 2.05 15.97 -4.05
N LYS A 39 2.68 14.84 -4.42
CA LYS A 39 2.86 13.69 -3.52
C LYS A 39 3.75 14.12 -2.37
N ILE A 40 3.16 14.37 -1.21
CA ILE A 40 3.94 14.63 0.00
C ILE A 40 4.50 13.32 0.56
N GLY A 41 5.81 13.29 0.75
CA GLY A 41 6.51 12.18 1.35
C GLY A 41 6.24 12.12 2.86
N ARG A 42 6.28 10.92 3.42
CA ARG A 42 6.04 10.67 4.84
C ARG A 42 7.04 11.43 5.74
N ASN A 43 8.24 11.74 5.24
CA ASN A 43 9.28 12.47 5.98
C ASN A 43 9.29 13.98 5.73
N ASP A 44 8.55 14.48 4.74
CA ASP A 44 8.56 15.90 4.35
C ASP A 44 7.88 16.76 5.40
N THR A 45 8.16 18.06 5.39
CA THR A 45 7.50 19.03 6.26
C THR A 45 5.99 19.03 6.03
N CYS A 46 5.21 18.96 7.12
CA CYS A 46 3.76 18.98 7.04
C CYS A 46 3.27 20.30 6.42
N PRO A 47 2.36 20.25 5.41
CA PRO A 47 1.84 21.43 4.75
C PRO A 47 0.85 22.20 5.66
N CYS A 48 0.53 21.63 6.83
CA CYS A 48 -0.24 22.25 7.89
C CYS A 48 0.51 23.35 8.66
N GLY A 49 1.80 23.60 8.34
CA GLY A 49 2.57 24.70 8.92
C GLY A 49 3.19 24.42 10.29
N THR A 50 3.03 23.21 10.83
CA THR A 50 3.55 22.88 12.18
C THR A 50 5.06 22.64 12.24
N GLY A 51 5.75 22.66 11.10
CA GLY A 51 7.19 22.35 11.00
C GLY A 51 7.55 20.88 11.30
N ARG A 52 6.57 20.03 11.62
CA ARG A 52 6.77 18.61 11.91
C ARG A 52 6.76 17.79 10.62
N LYS A 53 7.48 16.65 10.60
CA LYS A 53 7.41 15.69 9.48
C LYS A 53 5.96 15.21 9.30
N PHE A 54 5.51 15.02 8.06
CA PHE A 54 4.14 14.62 7.72
C PHE A 54 3.71 13.38 8.50
N LYS A 55 4.58 12.37 8.64
CA LYS A 55 4.32 11.14 9.42
C LYS A 55 4.04 11.34 10.89
N LYS A 56 4.55 12.42 11.49
CA LYS A 56 4.37 12.75 12.92
C LYS A 56 3.29 13.81 13.13
N CYS A 57 2.57 14.18 12.07
CA CYS A 57 1.52 15.19 12.10
C CYS A 57 0.30 14.65 11.36
N CYS A 58 -0.10 15.24 10.23
CA CYS A 58 -1.30 14.82 9.49
C CYS A 58 -1.28 13.35 9.04
N GLY A 59 -0.10 12.76 8.82
CA GLY A 59 0.08 11.35 8.43
C GLY A 59 0.23 10.37 9.60
N GLN A 60 0.15 10.81 10.86
CA GLN A 60 0.35 9.93 12.03
C GLN A 60 -0.73 8.85 12.16
N HIS A 61 -1.96 9.13 11.70
CA HIS A 61 -3.11 8.23 11.77
C HIS A 61 -3.61 7.76 10.39
N ARG A 62 -2.73 7.77 9.38
CA ARG A 62 -3.03 7.37 8.00
C ARG A 62 -2.08 6.28 7.54
#